data_AF-A0A956E302-F1
#
_entry.id   AF-A0A956E302-F1
#
_cell.length_a   1.000
_cell.length_b   1.000
_cell.length_c   1.000
_cell.angle_alpha   90.00
_cell.angle_beta   90.00
_cell.angle_gamma   90.00
#
_symmetry.space_group_name_H-M   'P 1'
#
loop_
_entity.id
_entity.type
_entity.pdbx_description
1 polymer ?
#
loop_
_entity_poly.entity_id
_entity_poly.type
_entity_poly.pdbx_seq_one_letter_code
_entity_poly.pdbx_strand_id
1 'polypeptide(L)'
;KREYRVVVLRKMITEERGQLSLSTDFKYFFYVTNDLKMTQAEVVTESNLRCHQENIISQLKTGVRALHAPLNTLNANWAYMVIASLAWSLKAWFGLLQPPRSKKARATRQRVLTMAFRSFVNRLILIPAQILVHGRSRVFRLLGWRPDVATLLQLQDGL
;
A
#
# COMPACT_ATOMS: atom_id res chain seq x y z
N LYS A 1 26.33 -3.67 29.21
CA LYS A 1 26.65 -4.26 27.89
C LYS A 1 25.44 -5.07 27.46
N ARG A 2 24.81 -4.79 26.30
CA ARG A 2 23.70 -5.60 25.78
C ARG A 2 24.25 -6.54 24.70
N GLU A 3 23.92 -7.81 24.80
CA GLU A 3 24.26 -8.80 23.78
C GLU A 3 23.30 -8.63 22.60
N TYR A 4 23.86 -8.49 21.39
CA TYR A 4 23.10 -8.37 20.15
C TYR A 4 23.44 -9.57 19.28
N ARG A 5 22.41 -10.13 18.63
CA ARG A 5 22.60 -11.19 17.64
C ARG A 5 22.72 -10.56 16.26
N VAL A 6 23.76 -10.94 15.53
CA VAL A 6 23.97 -10.53 14.14
C VAL A 6 23.78 -11.75 13.25
N VAL A 7 22.89 -11.64 12.28
CA VAL A 7 22.65 -12.64 11.22
C VAL A 7 23.20 -12.08 9.92
N VAL A 8 24.09 -12.81 9.25
CA VAL A 8 24.72 -12.38 7.99
C VAL A 8 24.16 -13.21 6.85
N LEU A 9 23.57 -12.55 5.86
CA LEU A 9 23.11 -13.18 4.62
C LEU A 9 24.10 -12.88 3.50
N ARG A 10 24.72 -13.92 2.95
CA ARG A 10 25.53 -13.84 1.74
C ARG A 10 24.67 -14.13 0.52
N LYS A 11 24.56 -13.17 -0.40
CA LYS A 11 23.94 -13.36 -1.72
C LYS A 11 25.00 -13.36 -2.81
N MET A 12 24.96 -14.37 -3.66
CA MET A 12 25.72 -14.41 -4.90
C MET A 12 24.93 -13.62 -5.96
N ILE A 13 25.60 -12.70 -6.64
CA ILE A 13 25.05 -11.94 -7.76
C ILE A 13 25.89 -12.29 -8.98
N THR A 14 25.22 -12.89 -9.96
CA THR A 14 25.80 -13.17 -11.27
C THR A 14 25.36 -12.06 -12.20
N GLU A 15 26.30 -11.26 -12.70
CA GLU A 15 25.99 -10.24 -13.72
C GLU A 15 26.17 -10.86 -15.11
N GLU A 16 25.04 -11.06 -15.81
CA GLU A 16 25.02 -11.57 -17.18
C GLU A 16 24.67 -10.45 -18.16
N ARG A 17 25.49 -10.27 -19.21
CA ARG A 17 25.19 -9.38 -20.33
C ARG A 17 25.33 -10.15 -21.64
N GLY A 18 24.20 -10.43 -22.28
CA GLY A 18 24.18 -11.12 -23.58
C GLY A 18 24.79 -12.53 -23.56
N GLN A 19 24.41 -13.37 -22.58
CA GLN A 19 24.85 -14.77 -22.40
C GLN A 19 26.30 -14.99 -21.90
N LEU A 20 27.08 -13.94 -21.63
CA LEU A 20 28.35 -14.05 -20.92
C LEU A 20 28.16 -13.65 -19.45
N SER A 21 28.47 -14.57 -18.53
CA SER A 21 28.63 -14.25 -17.10
C SER A 21 29.93 -13.48 -16.94
N LEU A 22 29.82 -12.19 -16.68
CA LEU A 22 30.96 -11.26 -16.69
C LEU A 22 31.67 -11.21 -15.33
N SER A 23 30.95 -11.48 -14.24
CA SER A 23 31.51 -11.50 -12.88
C SER A 23 30.55 -12.20 -11.90
N THR A 24 31.15 -12.85 -10.89
CA THR A 24 30.43 -13.36 -9.72
C THR A 24 30.78 -12.48 -8.54
N ASP A 25 29.84 -11.66 -8.08
CA ASP A 25 30.01 -10.77 -6.93
C ASP A 25 29.24 -11.31 -5.71
N PHE A 26 29.75 -11.04 -4.51
CA PHE A 26 29.11 -11.44 -3.25
C PHE A 26 28.66 -10.20 -2.48
N LYS A 27 27.34 -10.05 -2.29
CA LYS A 27 26.79 -9.05 -1.38
C LYS A 27 26.45 -9.65 -0.03
N TYR A 28 26.92 -9.01 1.02
CA TYR A 28 26.65 -9.38 2.40
C TYR A 28 25.62 -8.40 2.99
N PHE A 29 24.55 -8.94 3.58
CA PHE A 29 23.55 -8.18 4.31
C PHE A 29 23.63 -8.54 5.79
N PHE A 30 23.76 -7.53 6.63
CA PHE A 30 23.89 -7.69 8.08
C PHE A 30 22.56 -7.32 8.76
N TYR A 31 21.97 -8.26 9.47
CA TYR A 31 20.74 -8.07 10.24
C TYR A 31 21.06 -8.12 11.73
N VAL A 32 20.76 -7.05 12.44
CA VAL A 32 20.93 -6.98 13.90
C VAL A 32 19.58 -7.17 14.56
N THR A 33 19.46 -8.16 15.45
CA THR A 33 18.22 -8.43 16.20
C THR A 33 18.49 -8.67 17.67
N ASN A 34 17.51 -8.30 18.50
CA ASN A 34 17.47 -8.64 19.91
C ASN A 34 16.69 -9.95 20.16
N ASP A 35 16.05 -10.50 19.13
CA ASP A 35 15.30 -11.75 19.23
C ASP A 35 16.22 -12.97 19.05
N LEU A 36 16.36 -13.74 20.12
CA LEU A 36 17.17 -14.96 20.15
C LEU A 36 16.38 -16.22 19.77
N LYS A 37 15.05 -16.16 19.75
CA LYS A 37 14.17 -17.31 19.47
C LYS A 37 13.92 -17.48 17.97
N MET A 38 13.85 -16.36 17.23
CA MET A 38 13.65 -16.41 15.78
C MET A 38 14.77 -17.19 15.08
N THR A 39 14.41 -17.97 14.08
CA THR A 39 15.37 -18.60 13.18
C THR A 39 16.06 -17.55 12.31
N GLN A 40 17.23 -17.88 11.75
CA GLN A 40 17.96 -16.96 10.86
C GLN A 40 17.10 -16.56 9.63
N ALA A 41 16.32 -17.50 9.09
CA ALA A 41 15.43 -17.26 7.96
C ALA A 41 14.25 -16.33 8.33
N GLU A 42 13.69 -16.46 9.53
CA GLU A 42 12.64 -15.57 10.02
C GLU A 42 13.16 -14.15 10.21
N VAL A 43 14.36 -13.97 10.77
CA VAL A 43 14.98 -12.63 10.92
C VAL A 43 15.14 -11.92 9.58
N VAL A 44 15.60 -12.66 8.56
CA VAL A 44 15.73 -12.13 7.19
C VAL A 44 14.35 -11.80 6.61
N THR A 45 13.35 -12.67 6.80
CA THR A 45 11.99 -12.49 6.28
C THR A 45 11.31 -11.28 6.92
N GLU A 46 11.35 -11.16 8.24
CA GLU A 46 10.82 -10.03 9.00
C GLU A 46 11.48 -8.71 8.55
N SER A 47 12.82 -8.72 8.41
CA SER A 47 13.54 -7.54 7.92
C SER A 47 13.14 -7.16 6.50
N ASN A 48 12.87 -8.13 5.62
CA ASN A 48 12.35 -7.88 4.28
C ASN A 48 10.92 -7.31 4.30
N LEU A 49 10.10 -7.63 5.32
CA LEU A 49 8.77 -7.01 5.48
C LEU A 49 8.87 -5.51 5.77
N ARG A 50 9.97 -5.00 6.34
CA ARG A 50 10.20 -3.55 6.49
C ARG A 50 10.26 -2.81 5.16
N CYS A 51 10.69 -3.45 4.07
CA CYS A 51 10.62 -2.82 2.73
C CYS A 51 9.18 -2.45 2.35
N HIS A 52 8.17 -3.12 2.91
CA HIS A 52 6.77 -2.70 2.73
C HIS A 52 6.49 -1.34 3.40
N GLN A 53 7.17 -1.00 4.50
CA GLN A 53 7.07 0.32 5.13
C GLN A 53 7.71 1.40 4.24
N GLU A 54 8.84 1.11 3.59
CA GLU A 54 9.43 2.05 2.62
C GLU A 54 8.50 2.32 1.44
N ASN A 55 7.78 1.29 0.97
CA ASN A 55 6.74 1.46 -0.05
C ASN A 55 5.60 2.36 0.45
N ILE A 56 5.16 2.22 1.70
CA ILE A 56 4.16 3.12 2.31
C ILE A 56 4.67 4.55 2.37
N ILE A 57 5.93 4.76 2.81
CA ILE A 57 6.56 6.08 2.86
C ILE A 57 6.63 6.69 1.45
N SER A 58 7.05 5.93 0.45
CA SER A 58 7.09 6.36 -0.95
C SER A 58 5.69 6.74 -1.48
N GLN A 59 4.66 5.96 -1.14
CA GLN A 59 3.28 6.26 -1.51
C GLN A 59 2.75 7.54 -0.83
N LEU A 60 3.07 7.77 0.44
CA LEU A 60 2.72 9.02 1.13
C LEU A 60 3.43 10.22 0.52
N LYS A 61 4.72 10.09 0.20
CA LYS A 61 5.52 11.17 -0.40
C LYS A 61 5.05 11.51 -1.81
N THR A 62 4.88 10.51 -2.67
CA THR A 62 4.71 10.74 -4.12
C THR A 62 3.26 10.49 -4.58
N GLY A 63 2.59 9.49 -4.01
CA GLY A 63 1.24 9.10 -4.40
C GLY A 63 0.17 10.05 -3.86
N VAL A 64 0.19 10.30 -2.56
CA VAL A 64 -0.77 11.20 -1.87
C VAL A 64 -0.23 12.64 -1.77
N ARG A 65 1.09 12.81 -1.99
CA ARG A 65 1.79 14.09 -1.97
C ARG A 65 1.79 14.78 -0.62
N ALA A 66 1.85 14.03 0.49
CA ALA A 66 1.82 14.59 1.84
C ALA A 66 2.90 15.67 2.07
N LEU A 67 4.09 15.50 1.48
CA LEU A 67 5.21 16.45 1.62
C LEU A 67 5.21 17.61 0.62
N HIS A 68 4.15 17.80 -0.16
CA HIS A 68 4.07 18.88 -1.14
C HIS A 68 4.00 20.27 -0.49
N ALA A 69 3.52 20.35 0.75
CA ALA A 69 3.47 21.56 1.57
C ALA A 69 2.96 22.81 0.81
N PRO A 70 1.72 22.78 0.24
CA PRO A 70 1.24 23.82 -0.65
C PRO A 70 0.77 25.12 0.05
N LEU A 71 0.74 25.15 1.38
CA LEU A 71 0.20 26.26 2.18
C LEU A 71 1.31 27.18 2.70
N ASN A 72 0.93 28.41 3.06
CA ASN A 72 1.87 29.49 3.41
C ASN A 72 2.40 29.44 4.85
N THR A 73 1.91 28.52 5.70
CA THR A 73 2.38 28.37 7.09
C THR A 73 2.74 26.93 7.42
N LEU A 74 3.66 26.76 8.37
CA LEU A 74 4.08 25.45 8.84
C LEU A 74 2.90 24.65 9.43
N ASN A 75 2.09 25.29 10.27
CA ASN A 75 0.93 24.65 10.89
C ASN A 75 -0.11 24.19 9.86
N ALA A 76 -0.35 25.02 8.83
CA ALA A 76 -1.26 24.64 7.76
C ALA A 76 -0.72 23.45 6.95
N ASN A 77 0.58 23.44 6.63
CA ASN A 77 1.22 22.32 5.96
C ASN A 77 1.23 21.03 6.79
N TRP A 78 1.36 21.14 8.11
CA TRP A 78 1.18 20.00 9.01
C TRP A 78 -0.24 19.45 8.97
N ALA A 79 -1.25 20.32 9.02
CA ALA A 79 -2.64 19.89 8.87
C ALA A 79 -2.87 19.20 7.52
N TYR A 80 -2.29 19.73 6.43
CA TYR A 80 -2.32 19.08 5.12
C TYR A 80 -1.67 17.69 5.12
N MET A 81 -0.51 17.54 5.77
CA MET A 81 0.17 16.24 5.92
C MET A 81 -0.70 15.22 6.66
N VAL A 82 -1.42 15.64 7.71
CA VAL A 82 -2.35 14.79 8.46
C VAL A 82 -3.54 14.39 7.59
N ILE A 83 -4.13 15.31 6.83
CA ILE A 83 -5.23 15.00 5.91
C ILE A 83 -4.77 14.00 4.84
N ALA A 84 -3.58 14.20 4.27
CA ALA A 84 -2.99 13.30 3.29
C ALA A 84 -2.72 11.90 3.88
N SER A 85 -2.18 11.80 5.09
CA SER A 85 -1.94 10.50 5.73
C SER A 85 -3.25 9.78 6.06
N LEU A 86 -4.28 10.50 6.51
CA LEU A 86 -5.62 9.95 6.73
C LEU A 86 -6.24 9.44 5.43
N ALA A 87 -6.09 10.17 4.32
CA ALA A 87 -6.60 9.72 3.02
C ALA A 87 -5.96 8.39 2.58
N TRP A 88 -4.66 8.19 2.84
CA TRP A 88 -4.00 6.89 2.62
C TRP A 88 -4.57 5.79 3.52
N SER A 89 -4.76 6.07 4.81
CA SER A 89 -5.34 5.12 5.76
C SER A 89 -6.76 4.72 5.36
N LEU A 90 -7.57 5.66 4.86
CA LEU A 90 -8.92 5.38 4.34
C LEU A 90 -8.90 4.40 3.15
N LYS A 91 -7.96 4.55 2.22
CA LYS A 91 -7.77 3.57 1.14
C LYS A 91 -7.47 2.17 1.72
N ALA A 92 -6.54 2.09 2.67
CA ALA A 92 -6.16 0.81 3.28
C ALA A 92 -7.37 0.17 3.97
N TRP A 93 -8.12 0.95 4.77
CA TRP A 93 -9.34 0.51 5.41
C TRP A 93 -10.40 0.03 4.41
N PHE A 94 -10.63 0.75 3.32
CA PHE A 94 -11.55 0.30 2.27
C PHE A 94 -11.18 -1.09 1.74
N GLY A 95 -9.88 -1.35 1.52
CA GLY A 95 -9.40 -2.68 1.13
C GLY A 95 -9.62 -3.76 2.19
N LEU A 96 -9.41 -3.42 3.47
CA LEU A 96 -9.57 -4.34 4.59
C LEU A 96 -11.03 -4.69 4.89
N LEU A 97 -11.96 -3.75 4.66
CA LEU A 97 -13.40 -3.94 4.84
C LEU A 97 -14.02 -4.87 3.80
N GLN A 98 -13.32 -5.16 2.70
CA GLN A 98 -13.79 -6.11 1.70
C GLN A 98 -13.94 -7.51 2.33
N PRO A 99 -15.15 -8.12 2.27
CA PRO A 99 -15.43 -9.35 2.97
C PRO A 99 -14.60 -10.51 2.41
N PRO A 100 -13.81 -11.25 3.20
CA PRO A 100 -12.91 -12.30 2.70
C PRO A 100 -13.63 -13.63 2.39
N ARG A 101 -14.88 -13.54 1.90
CA ARG A 101 -15.80 -14.68 1.72
C ARG A 101 -15.44 -15.59 0.54
N SER A 102 -14.73 -15.08 -0.47
CA SER A 102 -14.36 -15.84 -1.66
C SER A 102 -12.92 -15.59 -2.12
N LYS A 103 -12.36 -16.50 -2.93
CA LYS A 103 -11.05 -16.30 -3.58
C LYS A 103 -11.02 -14.99 -4.38
N LYS A 104 -12.11 -14.67 -5.08
CA LYS A 104 -12.27 -13.40 -5.81
C LYS A 104 -12.21 -12.19 -4.87
N ALA A 105 -12.89 -12.24 -3.73
CA ALA A 105 -12.89 -11.14 -2.77
C ALA A 105 -11.51 -10.92 -2.13
N ARG A 106 -10.76 -11.99 -1.84
CA ARG A 106 -9.37 -11.88 -1.37
C ARG A 106 -8.45 -11.25 -2.42
N ALA A 107 -8.62 -11.62 -3.69
CA ALA A 107 -7.88 -11.01 -4.79
C ALA A 107 -8.23 -9.51 -4.93
N THR A 108 -9.51 -9.14 -4.80
CA THR A 108 -9.96 -7.75 -4.82
C THR A 108 -9.37 -6.95 -3.66
N ARG A 109 -9.40 -7.48 -2.43
CA ARG A 109 -8.76 -6.89 -1.26
C ARG A 109 -7.26 -6.66 -1.49
N GLN A 110 -6.54 -7.69 -1.92
CA GLN A 110 -5.10 -7.59 -2.17
C GLN A 110 -4.81 -6.53 -3.24
N ARG A 111 -5.61 -6.51 -4.31
CA ARG A 111 -5.49 -5.53 -5.39
C ARG A 111 -5.68 -4.10 -4.89
N VAL A 112 -6.68 -3.83 -4.03
CA VAL A 112 -6.88 -2.49 -3.48
C VAL A 112 -5.73 -2.10 -2.56
N LEU A 113 -5.25 -3.01 -1.71
CA LEU A 113 -4.13 -2.74 -0.80
C LEU A 113 -2.86 -2.38 -1.57
N THR A 114 -2.52 -3.12 -2.63
CA THR A 114 -1.32 -2.89 -3.45
C THR A 114 -1.45 -1.77 -4.48
N MET A 115 -2.65 -1.29 -4.77
CA MET A 115 -2.90 -0.23 -5.76
C MET A 115 -2.26 1.11 -5.37
N ALA A 116 -1.75 1.87 -6.34
CA ALA A 116 -1.30 3.25 -6.08
C ALA A 116 -2.48 4.16 -5.69
N PHE A 117 -2.24 5.16 -4.83
CA PHE A 117 -3.31 6.04 -4.33
C PHE A 117 -4.09 6.76 -5.43
N ARG A 118 -3.39 7.32 -6.43
CA ARG A 118 -4.03 8.01 -7.57
C ARG A 118 -4.97 7.08 -8.35
N SER A 119 -4.57 5.83 -8.53
CA SER A 119 -5.42 4.82 -9.19
C SER A 119 -6.65 4.50 -8.36
N PHE A 120 -6.51 4.42 -7.03
CA PHE A 120 -7.64 4.23 -6.12
C PHE A 120 -8.64 5.38 -6.24
N VAL A 121 -8.18 6.63 -6.16
CA VAL A 121 -9.03 7.82 -6.31
C VAL A 121 -9.76 7.80 -7.66
N ASN A 122 -9.06 7.59 -8.77
CA ASN A 122 -9.64 7.61 -10.10
C ASN A 122 -10.60 6.46 -10.41
N ARG A 123 -10.48 5.32 -9.70
CA ARG A 123 -11.27 4.11 -9.98
C ARG A 123 -12.42 3.90 -9.00
N LEU A 124 -12.26 4.30 -7.75
CA LEU A 124 -13.19 3.99 -6.65
C LEU A 124 -13.80 5.23 -5.99
N ILE A 125 -13.22 6.42 -6.15
CA ILE A 125 -13.73 7.67 -5.56
C ILE A 125 -14.37 8.57 -6.62
N LEU A 126 -13.63 8.84 -7.70
CA LEU A 126 -14.07 9.70 -8.81
C LEU A 126 -14.90 8.90 -9.83
N ILE A 127 -16.00 8.32 -9.37
CA ILE A 127 -16.97 7.63 -10.22
C ILE A 127 -18.03 8.64 -10.65
N PRO A 128 -18.22 8.88 -11.96
CA PRO A 128 -19.25 9.80 -12.41
C PRO A 128 -20.63 9.27 -12.00
N ALA A 129 -21.40 10.08 -11.30
CA ALA A 129 -22.72 9.73 -10.81
C ALA A 129 -23.70 10.88 -11.06
N GLN A 130 -24.90 10.54 -11.50
CA GLN A 130 -26.04 11.45 -11.57
C GLN A 130 -26.83 11.34 -10.27
N ILE A 131 -27.02 12.48 -9.60
CA ILE A 131 -27.86 12.57 -8.41
C ILE A 131 -29.28 12.90 -8.88
N LEU A 132 -30.20 11.97 -8.68
CA LEU A 132 -31.61 12.14 -8.98
C LEU A 132 -32.36 12.36 -7.66
N VAL A 133 -33.01 13.51 -7.53
CA VAL A 133 -33.81 13.85 -6.35
C VAL A 133 -35.28 13.67 -6.72
N HIS A 134 -35.99 12.79 -6.02
CA HIS A 134 -37.43 12.55 -6.18
C HIS A 134 -38.10 12.80 -4.84
N GLY A 135 -38.81 13.92 -4.66
CA GLY A 135 -39.54 14.21 -3.41
C GLY A 135 -38.70 13.94 -2.15
N ARG A 136 -38.95 12.81 -1.48
CA ARG A 136 -38.26 12.38 -0.24
C ARG A 136 -37.11 11.38 -0.44
N SER A 137 -36.76 11.01 -1.68
CA SER A 137 -35.67 10.07 -1.99
C SER A 137 -34.56 10.71 -2.82
N ARG A 138 -33.33 10.24 -2.57
CA ARG A 138 -32.14 10.59 -3.36
C ARG A 138 -31.59 9.30 -3.96
N VAL A 139 -31.52 9.25 -5.28
CA VAL A 139 -31.01 8.10 -6.03
C VAL A 139 -29.70 8.51 -6.69
N PHE A 140 -28.63 7.77 -6.40
CA PHE A 140 -27.32 7.97 -7.01
C PHE A 140 -27.16 6.97 -8.16
N ARG A 141 -27.23 7.46 -9.41
CA ARG A 141 -27.07 6.64 -10.60
C ARG A 141 -25.62 6.73 -11.10
N LEU A 142 -24.87 5.64 -11.03
CA LEU A 142 -23.51 5.58 -11.57
C LEU A 142 -23.56 5.60 -13.11
N LEU A 143 -22.84 6.52 -13.72
CA LEU A 143 -22.87 6.78 -15.18
C LEU A 143 -21.81 6.00 -15.96
N GLY A 144 -21.00 5.17 -15.29
CA GLY A 144 -19.97 4.37 -15.91
C GLY A 144 -19.91 2.98 -15.30
N TRP A 145 -19.82 1.96 -16.16
CA TRP A 145 -19.56 0.60 -15.71
C TRP A 145 -18.06 0.32 -15.70
N ARG A 146 -17.54 -0.06 -14.53
CA ARG A 146 -16.16 -0.53 -14.36
C ARG A 146 -16.17 -1.74 -13.44
N PRO A 147 -15.21 -2.69 -13.59
CA PRO A 147 -15.08 -3.82 -12.66
C PRO A 147 -14.91 -3.38 -11.20
N ASP A 148 -14.34 -2.18 -11.00
CA ASP A 148 -14.12 -1.56 -9.69
C ASP A 148 -15.44 -1.14 -9.00
N VAL A 149 -16.49 -0.81 -9.75
CA VAL A 149 -17.80 -0.43 -9.20
C VAL A 149 -18.41 -1.59 -8.43
N ALA A 150 -18.26 -2.82 -8.92
CA ALA A 150 -18.73 -4.01 -8.20
C ALA A 150 -18.04 -4.17 -6.83
N THR A 151 -16.79 -3.72 -6.68
CA THR A 151 -16.07 -3.74 -5.39
C THR A 151 -16.67 -2.75 -4.39
N LEU A 152 -17.15 -1.61 -4.89
CA LEU A 152 -17.84 -0.60 -4.06
C LEU A 152 -19.22 -1.10 -3.61
N LEU A 153 -20.00 -1.70 -4.52
CA LEU A 153 -21.32 -2.24 -4.21
C LEU A 153 -21.25 -3.44 -3.24
N GLN A 154 -20.26 -4.33 -3.42
CA GLN A 154 -20.04 -5.45 -2.50
C GLN A 154 -19.72 -5.01 -1.06
N LEU A 155 -19.11 -3.83 -0.89
CA LEU A 155 -18.87 -3.25 0.43
C LEU A 155 -20.19 -2.81 1.06
N GLN A 156 -21.06 -2.15 0.28
CA GLN A 156 -22.36 -1.69 0.74
C GLN A 156 -23.25 -2.86 1.18
N ASP A 157 -23.26 -3.96 0.42
CA ASP A 157 -24.05 -5.15 0.76
C ASP A 157 -23.50 -5.93 1.98
N GLY A 158 -22.26 -5.62 2.38
CA GLY A 158 -21.56 -6.31 3.46
C GLY A 158 -21.56 -5.58 4.81
N LEU A 159 -21.99 -4.32 4.85
CA LEU A 159 -22.17 -3.48 6.04
C LEU A 159 -23.59 -3.63 6.59
#